data_AF-A0A7K4BHK5-F1
#
_entry.id   AF-A0A7K4BHK5-F1
#
_cell.length_a   1.000
_cell.length_b   1.000
_cell.length_c   1.000
_cell.angle_alpha   90.00
_cell.angle_beta   90.00
_cell.angle_gamma   90.00
#
_symmetry.space_group_name_H-M   'P 1'
#
loop_
_entity.id
_entity.type
_entity.pdbx_description
1 polymer ?
#
loop_
_entity_poly.entity_id
_entity_poly.type
_entity_poly.pdbx_seq_one_letter_code
_entity_poly.pdbx_strand_id
1 'polypeptide(L)'
;MKSGDLKIAWAKQYMPVLSSIRRRFDEEMPFSGMTIGMALHVEAKTAVLVETLAAGGAEVHITGCNPLSTQDDVSEALDTREGIHSYARRGAGVEEYYAAIDRVLDA
;
A
#
# COMPACT_ATOMS: atom_id res chain seq x y z
N MET A 1 2.55 18.12 -6.58
CA MET A 1 2.36 17.83 -5.14
C MET A 1 3.63 17.18 -4.62
N LYS A 2 4.22 17.69 -3.53
CA LYS A 2 5.54 17.26 -3.04
C LYS A 2 5.52 16.14 -1.98
N SER A 3 4.36 15.84 -1.39
CA SER A 3 4.22 14.82 -0.34
C SER A 3 3.30 13.70 -0.83
N GLY A 4 3.65 12.45 -0.49
CA GLY A 4 2.85 11.26 -0.75
C GLY A 4 1.46 11.36 -0.16
N ASP A 5 1.30 11.89 1.05
CA ASP A 5 -0.01 12.03 1.70
C ASP A 5 -0.95 12.94 0.91
N LEU A 6 -0.43 14.04 0.34
CA LEU A 6 -1.24 14.89 -0.52
C LEU A 6 -1.69 14.13 -1.78
N LYS A 7 -0.84 13.28 -2.35
CA LYS A 7 -1.18 12.45 -3.52
C LYS A 7 -2.25 11.43 -3.18
N ILE A 8 -2.12 10.76 -2.04
CA ILE A 8 -3.06 9.75 -1.57
C ILE A 8 -4.41 10.41 -1.25
N ALA A 9 -4.41 11.53 -0.53
CA ALA A 9 -5.60 12.30 -0.22
C ALA A 9 -6.32 12.79 -1.49
N TRP A 10 -5.57 13.29 -2.48
CA TRP A 10 -6.14 13.69 -3.77
C TRP A 10 -6.74 12.48 -4.52
N ALA A 11 -6.02 11.37 -4.62
CA ALA A 11 -6.53 10.16 -5.27
C ALA A 11 -7.81 9.65 -4.59
N LYS A 12 -7.87 9.64 -3.26
CA LYS A 12 -9.03 9.20 -2.47
C LYS A 12 -10.30 9.98 -2.82
N GLN A 13 -10.21 11.29 -3.12
CA GLN A 13 -11.36 12.10 -3.54
C GLN A 13 -12.03 11.62 -4.83
N TYR A 14 -11.29 10.90 -5.69
CA TYR A 14 -11.77 10.39 -6.98
C TYR A 14 -11.95 8.86 -6.99
N MET A 15 -11.90 8.20 -5.82
CA MET A 15 -12.09 6.75 -5.68
C MET A 15 -13.31 6.44 -4.78
N PRO A 16 -14.54 6.77 -5.21
CA PRO A 16 -15.74 6.67 -4.37
C PRO A 16 -16.10 5.22 -4.02
N VAL A 17 -15.79 4.26 -4.90
CA VAL A 17 -16.05 2.84 -4.65
C VAL A 17 -15.21 2.32 -3.49
N LEU A 18 -13.90 2.56 -3.50
CA LEU A 18 -13.03 2.19 -2.37
C LEU A 18 -13.38 2.95 -1.10
N SER A 19 -13.78 4.21 -1.20
CA SER A 19 -14.24 4.98 -0.03
C SER A 19 -15.48 4.35 0.63
N SER A 20 -16.43 3.87 -0.18
CA SER A 20 -17.61 3.13 0.31
C SER A 20 -17.23 1.80 0.96
N ILE A 21 -16.33 1.04 0.31
CA ILE A 21 -15.84 -0.24 0.84
C ILE A 21 -15.09 -0.04 2.16
N ARG A 22 -14.22 0.97 2.23
CA ARG A 22 -13.47 1.31 3.45
C ARG A 22 -14.39 1.61 4.62
N ARG A 23 -15.43 2.43 4.43
CA ARG A 23 -16.39 2.73 5.51
C ARG A 23 -17.03 1.46 6.07
N ARG A 24 -17.36 0.51 5.20
CA ARG A 24 -17.90 -0.79 5.61
C ARG A 24 -16.84 -1.63 6.33
N PHE A 25 -15.60 -1.64 5.83
CA PHE A 25 -14.50 -2.41 6.41
C PHE A 25 -14.05 -1.89 7.78
N ASP A 26 -14.11 -0.57 8.02
CA ASP A 26 -13.86 0.02 9.35
C ASP A 26 -14.84 -0.51 10.41
N GLU A 27 -16.06 -0.91 10.02
CA GLU A 27 -17.08 -1.47 10.91
C GLU A 27 -17.00 -3.01 10.99
N GLU A 28 -16.86 -3.67 9.85
CA GLU A 28 -16.91 -5.14 9.75
C GLU A 28 -15.57 -5.82 10.09
N MET A 29 -14.46 -5.11 9.95
CA MET A 29 -13.08 -5.61 10.07
C MET A 29 -12.89 -7.04 9.50
N PRO A 30 -13.24 -7.28 8.22
CA PRO A 30 -13.32 -8.64 7.67
C PRO A 30 -11.98 -9.35 7.54
N PHE A 31 -10.87 -8.64 7.69
CA PHE A 31 -9.51 -9.16 7.60
C PHE A 31 -8.77 -9.14 8.94
N SER A 32 -9.48 -8.95 10.06
CA SER A 32 -8.88 -8.95 11.39
C SER A 32 -8.04 -10.21 11.63
N GLY A 33 -6.75 -10.01 11.96
CA GLY A 33 -5.80 -11.09 12.21
C GLY A 33 -5.27 -11.77 10.94
N MET A 34 -5.56 -11.23 9.75
CA MET A 34 -5.00 -11.71 8.49
C MET A 34 -3.84 -10.83 8.02
N THR A 35 -2.82 -11.46 7.46
CA THR A 35 -1.73 -10.79 6.72
C THR A 35 -2.04 -10.80 5.22
N ILE A 36 -1.90 -9.65 4.56
CA ILE A 36 -2.07 -9.52 3.11
C ILE A 36 -0.75 -9.06 2.49
N GLY A 37 -0.11 -9.96 1.74
CA GLY A 37 1.05 -9.66 0.92
C GLY A 37 0.67 -9.16 -0.48
N MET A 38 1.34 -8.11 -0.96
CA MET A 38 1.07 -7.48 -2.25
C MET A 38 2.35 -7.18 -3.04
N ALA A 39 2.34 -7.47 -4.34
CA ALA A 39 3.32 -6.97 -5.31
C ALA A 39 2.58 -6.23 -6.44
N LEU A 40 2.54 -4.90 -6.38
CA LEU A 40 1.79 -4.06 -7.31
C LEU A 40 2.52 -2.73 -7.58
N HIS A 41 2.19 -1.99 -8.64
CA HIS A 41 2.71 -0.63 -8.81
C HIS A 41 2.36 0.24 -7.60
N VAL A 42 3.37 0.74 -6.88
CA VAL A 42 3.16 1.56 -5.68
C VAL A 42 3.01 3.02 -6.07
N GLU A 43 1.75 3.44 -6.14
CA GLU A 43 1.32 4.79 -6.53
C GLU A 43 0.08 5.19 -5.73
N ALA A 44 -0.34 6.46 -5.84
CA ALA A 44 -1.37 7.03 -4.96
C ALA A 44 -2.69 6.23 -4.93
N LYS A 45 -3.14 5.68 -6.07
CA LYS A 45 -4.34 4.85 -6.12
C LYS A 45 -4.18 3.48 -5.45
N THR A 46 -2.98 2.90 -5.53
CA THR A 46 -2.64 1.67 -4.81
C THR A 46 -2.60 1.92 -3.32
N ALA A 47 -2.10 3.07 -2.88
CA ALA A 47 -2.13 3.43 -1.47
C ALA A 47 -3.56 3.53 -0.92
N VAL A 48 -4.52 4.05 -1.69
CA VAL A 48 -5.94 4.05 -1.29
C VAL A 48 -6.49 2.63 -1.14
N LEU A 49 -6.07 1.69 -2.00
CA LEU A 49 -6.40 0.27 -1.85
C LEU A 49 -5.78 -0.32 -0.58
N VAL A 50 -4.49 -0.11 -0.35
CA VAL A 50 -3.76 -0.61 0.84
C VAL A 50 -4.39 -0.08 2.13
N GLU A 51 -4.66 1.23 2.22
CA GLU A 51 -5.39 1.82 3.36
C GLU A 51 -6.79 1.22 3.55
N THR A 52 -7.46 0.82 2.47
CA THR A 52 -8.79 0.19 2.54
C THR A 52 -8.69 -1.23 3.10
N LEU A 53 -7.64 -1.98 2.73
CA LEU A 53 -7.41 -3.33 3.26
C LEU A 53 -7.00 -3.29 4.74
N ALA A 54 -6.11 -2.37 5.11
CA ALA A 54 -5.70 -2.17 6.51
C ALA A 54 -6.86 -1.71 7.39
N ALA A 55 -7.74 -0.83 6.88
CA ALA A 55 -9.01 -0.48 7.54
C ALA A 55 -9.91 -1.70 7.82
N GLY A 56 -9.81 -2.76 7.01
CA GLY A 56 -10.47 -4.03 7.26
C GLY A 56 -9.81 -4.89 8.36
N GLY A 57 -8.78 -4.39 9.05
CA GLY A 57 -8.07 -5.08 10.11
C GLY A 57 -6.90 -5.96 9.65
N ALA A 58 -6.51 -5.87 8.38
CA ALA A 58 -5.36 -6.61 7.85
C ALA A 58 -4.03 -5.96 8.24
N GLU A 59 -3.00 -6.78 8.47
CA GLU A 59 -1.60 -6.36 8.35
C GLU A 59 -1.21 -6.44 6.87
N VAL A 60 -0.80 -5.34 6.24
CA VAL A 60 -0.55 -5.28 4.79
C VAL A 60 0.93 -5.07 4.52
N HIS A 61 1.54 -5.98 3.76
CA HIS A 61 2.91 -5.88 3.30
C HIS A 61 2.92 -5.68 1.79
N ILE A 62 3.54 -4.60 1.30
CA ILE A 62 3.52 -4.25 -0.12
C ILE A 62 4.92 -3.97 -0.68
N THR A 63 5.15 -4.45 -1.89
CA THR A 63 6.29 -4.07 -2.73
C THR A 63 5.86 -3.73 -4.16
N GLY A 64 6.80 -3.22 -4.96
CA GLY A 64 6.63 -2.94 -6.38
C GLY A 64 6.60 -4.23 -7.21
N CYS A 65 5.74 -4.32 -8.23
CA CYS A 65 5.82 -5.37 -9.27
C CYS A 65 6.61 -4.95 -10.53
N ASN A 66 7.16 -3.73 -10.51
CA ASN A 66 8.05 -3.22 -11.54
C ASN A 66 9.00 -2.18 -10.91
N PRO A 67 10.34 -2.34 -11.04
CA PRO A 67 11.33 -1.47 -10.41
C PRO A 67 11.18 0.02 -10.73
N LEU A 68 10.60 0.40 -11.87
CA LEU A 68 10.51 1.80 -12.31
C LEU A 68 9.17 2.48 -11.98
N SER A 69 8.19 1.71 -11.50
CA SER A 69 6.81 2.17 -11.34
C SER A 69 6.50 2.86 -10.01
N THR A 70 7.32 2.62 -8.99
CA THR A 70 7.12 3.14 -7.64
C THR A 70 7.18 4.66 -7.61
N GLN A 71 6.27 5.28 -6.88
CA GLN A 71 6.39 6.65 -6.40
C GLN A 71 6.93 6.61 -4.98
N ASP A 72 8.21 6.95 -4.79
CA ASP A 72 8.90 6.78 -3.50
C ASP A 72 8.21 7.54 -2.37
N ASP A 73 7.74 8.77 -2.63
CA ASP A 73 7.00 9.55 -1.63
C ASP A 73 5.68 8.92 -1.20
N VAL A 74 5.02 8.16 -2.08
CA VAL A 74 3.82 7.37 -1.74
C VAL A 74 4.18 6.12 -0.95
N SER A 75 5.29 5.45 -1.31
CA SER A 75 5.81 4.28 -0.59
C SER A 75 6.18 4.66 0.85
N GLU A 76 6.95 5.74 1.02
CA GLU A 76 7.33 6.30 2.32
C GLU A 76 6.11 6.68 3.14
N ALA A 77 5.12 7.36 2.54
CA ALA A 77 3.89 7.67 3.24
C ALA A 77 3.19 6.38 3.73
N LEU A 78 3.12 5.33 2.88
CA LEU A 78 2.44 4.07 3.24
C LEU A 78 3.04 3.43 4.47
N ASP A 79 4.37 3.39 4.54
CA ASP A 79 5.13 2.80 5.64
C ASP A 79 4.96 3.53 7.00
N THR A 80 4.42 4.75 7.01
CA THR A 80 4.10 5.48 8.25
C THR A 80 2.73 5.11 8.85
N ARG A 81 1.92 4.32 8.14
CA ARG A 81 0.56 3.97 8.57
C ARG A 81 0.59 2.70 9.41
N GLU A 82 -0.19 2.67 10.48
CA GLU A 82 -0.34 1.48 11.32
C GLU A 82 -0.87 0.30 10.49
N GLY A 83 -0.27 -0.88 10.69
CA GLY A 83 -0.63 -2.11 9.98
C GLY A 83 -0.22 -2.16 8.51
N ILE A 84 0.66 -1.26 8.05
CA ILE A 84 1.13 -1.23 6.65
C ILE A 84 2.67 -1.16 6.63
N HIS A 85 3.29 -2.06 5.87
CA HIS A 85 4.74 -2.09 5.60
C HIS A 85 4.98 -2.00 4.10
N SER A 86 5.78 -1.02 3.67
CA SER A 86 6.11 -0.81 2.25
C SER A 86 7.60 -0.98 1.99
N TYR A 87 7.94 -1.95 1.14
CA TYR A 87 9.32 -2.23 0.73
C TYR A 87 9.65 -1.72 -0.68
N ALA A 88 8.70 -1.03 -1.32
CA ALA A 88 8.85 -0.58 -2.70
C ALA A 88 9.79 0.63 -2.80
N ARG A 89 10.72 0.57 -3.77
CA ARG A 89 11.61 1.67 -4.13
C ARG A 89 11.73 1.79 -5.65
N ARG A 90 11.73 3.02 -6.16
CA ARG A 90 11.93 3.31 -7.57
C ARG A 90 13.41 3.15 -7.95
N GLY A 91 13.65 2.53 -9.10
CA GLY A 91 14.99 2.26 -9.60
C GLY A 91 15.76 1.23 -8.79
N ALA A 92 15.06 0.37 -8.02
CA ALA A 92 15.68 -0.73 -7.31
C ALA A 92 16.47 -1.63 -8.26
N GLY A 93 17.65 -2.07 -7.83
CA GLY A 93 18.41 -3.10 -8.54
C GLY A 93 17.67 -4.45 -8.54
N VAL A 94 18.14 -5.41 -9.34
CA VAL A 94 17.52 -6.76 -9.41
C VAL A 94 17.49 -7.43 -8.04
N GLU A 95 18.61 -7.40 -7.30
CA GLU A 95 18.70 -7.99 -5.96
C GLU A 95 17.77 -7.30 -4.96
N GLU A 96 17.74 -5.96 -4.94
CA GLU A 96 16.85 -5.18 -4.07
C GLU A 96 15.38 -5.46 -4.37
N TYR A 97 15.02 -5.58 -5.65
CA TYR A 97 13.67 -5.88 -6.10
C TYR A 97 13.17 -7.23 -5.58
N TYR A 98 13.99 -8.30 -5.73
CA TYR A 98 13.61 -9.62 -5.23
C TYR A 98 13.66 -9.71 -3.71
N ALA A 99 14.63 -9.08 -3.05
CA ALA A 99 14.67 -9.00 -1.60
C ALA A 99 13.41 -8.32 -1.03
N ALA A 100 12.87 -7.33 -1.72
CA ALA A 100 11.61 -6.70 -1.32
C ALA A 100 10.39 -7.61 -1.52
N ILE A 101 10.40 -8.50 -2.52
CA ILE A 101 9.37 -9.54 -2.70
C ILE A 101 9.47 -10.58 -1.59
N ASP A 102 10.67 -11.05 -1.28
CA ASP A 102 10.90 -12.04 -0.23
C ASP A 102 10.41 -11.51 1.12
N ARG A 103 10.66 -10.23 1.45
CA ARG A 103 10.10 -9.60 2.66
C ARG A 103 8.57 -9.58 2.72
N VAL A 104 7.88 -9.52 1.58
CA VAL A 104 6.41 -9.63 1.54
C VAL A 104 5.97 -11.08 1.78
N LEU A 105 6.73 -12.06 1.30
CA LEU A 105 6.42 -13.48 1.46
C LEU A 105 6.74 -14.02 2.86
N ASP A 106 7.70 -13.41 3.55
CA ASP A 106 8.13 -13.78 4.90
C ASP A 106 7.30 -13.13 6.03
N ALA A 107 6.28 -12.33 5.68
CA ALA A 107 5.41 -11.60 6.60
C ALA A 107 4.42 -12.49 7.38
#